data_AF-A0A356TH60-F1
#
_entry.id   AF-A0A356TH60-F1
#
_cell.length_a   1.000
_cell.length_b   1.000
_cell.length_c   1.000
_cell.angle_alpha   90.00
_cell.angle_beta   90.00
_cell.angle_gamma   90.00
#
_symmetry.space_group_name_H-M   'P 1'
#
loop_
_entity.id
_entity.type
_entity.pdbx_description
1 polymer ?
#
loop_
_entity_poly.entity_id
_entity_poly.type
_entity_poly.pdbx_seq_one_letter_code
_entity_poly.pdbx_strand_id
1 'polypeptide(L)'
;VLPSPPTAIPGDASLTGRLVLDGRLYSMGADRALRDRGLSVERLLTSPLSHESWIWTDAGLYLHSQGRLHAVDGVDVAASDRAALGPSGALFAVSAAGVRRFAPRRDVRVEGPADASLLVTPRDFVILAEGSPEVEASVDGQPLEVLTDPLRVSVNPGELGDGSYVLDLRVSYDDGTLPVEERRSFEVVTNATWSEDVQPLYQGYCASCHGPEGPANTRLDAPSHWQDIYELILTNVVEGRMPLGRPPLSQREVALIEAWRVAGYPE
;
A
#
# COMPACT_ATOMS: atom_id res chain seq x y z
N VAL A 1 17.02 -45.55 -10.05
CA VAL A 1 16.81 -44.14 -9.64
C VAL A 1 15.92 -44.21 -8.41
N LEU A 2 16.44 -43.88 -7.23
CA LEU A 2 15.61 -43.79 -6.02
C LEU A 2 14.62 -42.62 -6.22
N PRO A 3 13.33 -42.74 -5.83
CA PRO A 3 12.41 -41.62 -5.91
C PRO A 3 12.95 -40.47 -5.06
N SER A 4 12.97 -39.27 -5.63
CA SER A 4 13.32 -38.05 -4.91
C SER A 4 12.44 -37.93 -3.65
N PRO A 5 12.99 -37.54 -2.49
CA PRO A 5 12.19 -37.40 -1.29
C PRO A 5 11.05 -36.39 -1.54
N PRO A 6 9.86 -36.62 -0.95
CA PRO A 6 8.73 -35.71 -1.08
C PRO A 6 9.15 -34.29 -0.70
N THR A 7 8.97 -33.35 -1.63
CA THR A 7 9.25 -31.93 -1.37
C THR A 7 7.93 -31.25 -1.02
N ALA A 8 7.75 -30.96 0.27
CA ALA A 8 6.61 -30.20 0.75
C ALA A 8 6.75 -28.73 0.31
N ILE A 9 5.69 -28.19 -0.29
CA ILE A 9 5.59 -26.76 -0.57
C ILE A 9 4.88 -26.14 0.64
N PRO A 10 5.43 -25.07 1.24
CA PRO A 10 4.81 -24.42 2.40
C PRO A 10 3.33 -24.13 2.13
N GLY A 11 2.46 -24.60 3.03
CA GLY A 11 1.04 -24.30 3.04
C GLY A 11 0.74 -23.07 3.91
N ASP A 12 -0.48 -22.57 3.81
CA ASP A 12 -1.06 -21.63 4.78
C ASP A 12 -1.24 -22.32 6.16
N ALA A 13 -1.55 -21.57 7.22
CA ALA A 13 -1.85 -22.07 8.56
C ALA A 13 -3.06 -23.03 8.61
N SER A 14 -3.84 -23.13 7.53
CA SER A 14 -4.80 -24.22 7.31
C SER A 14 -4.05 -25.51 6.96
N LEU A 15 -4.53 -26.68 7.43
CA LEU A 15 -3.95 -28.01 7.12
C LEU A 15 -4.04 -28.41 5.62
N THR A 16 -4.15 -27.44 4.72
CA THR A 16 -4.13 -27.58 3.26
C THR A 16 -2.74 -27.26 2.73
N GLY A 17 -2.24 -28.06 1.79
CA GLY A 17 -0.88 -27.93 1.31
C GLY A 17 -0.68 -28.55 -0.06
N ARG A 18 0.46 -28.29 -0.68
CA ARG A 18 0.84 -28.93 -1.95
C ARG A 18 2.09 -29.75 -1.77
N LEU A 19 2.13 -30.87 -2.48
CA LEU A 19 3.22 -31.83 -2.40
C LEU A 19 3.64 -32.20 -3.80
N VAL A 20 4.95 -32.24 -4.03
CA VAL A 20 5.52 -32.92 -5.19
C VAL A 20 5.97 -34.32 -4.75
N LEU A 21 5.33 -35.34 -5.32
CA LEU A 21 5.64 -36.75 -5.07
C LEU A 21 5.84 -37.44 -6.43
N ASP A 22 6.95 -38.14 -6.60
CA ASP A 22 7.30 -38.84 -7.85
C ASP A 22 7.19 -37.95 -9.10
N GLY A 23 7.57 -36.68 -8.98
CA GLY A 23 7.50 -35.71 -10.07
C GLY A 23 6.07 -35.32 -10.47
N ARG A 24 5.06 -35.59 -9.63
CA ARG A 24 3.67 -35.16 -9.86
C ARG A 24 3.21 -34.21 -8.78
N LEU A 25 2.35 -33.26 -9.16
CA LEU A 25 1.79 -32.28 -8.24
C LEU A 25 0.50 -32.79 -7.59
N TYR A 26 0.47 -32.77 -6.26
CA TYR A 26 -0.70 -33.11 -5.46
C TYR A 26 -1.18 -31.91 -4.64
N SER A 27 -2.49 -31.83 -4.42
CA SER A 27 -3.09 -30.94 -3.43
C SER A 27 -3.65 -31.75 -2.26
N MET A 28 -3.40 -31.29 -1.04
CA MET A 28 -3.97 -31.84 0.18
C MET A 28 -5.12 -30.95 0.67
N GLY A 29 -6.31 -31.51 0.76
CA GLY A 29 -7.49 -30.83 1.32
C GLY A 29 -7.52 -30.88 2.85
N ALA A 30 -8.54 -30.24 3.45
CA ALA A 30 -8.75 -30.27 4.91
C ALA A 30 -8.98 -31.71 5.45
N ASP A 31 -9.44 -32.61 4.59
CA ASP A 31 -9.58 -34.05 4.85
C ASP A 31 -8.25 -34.82 4.83
N ARG A 32 -7.13 -34.12 4.61
CA ARG A 32 -5.78 -34.68 4.44
C ARG A 32 -5.65 -35.67 3.28
N ALA A 33 -6.62 -35.70 2.37
CA ALA A 33 -6.54 -36.53 1.18
C ALA A 33 -5.68 -35.85 0.10
N LEU A 34 -4.71 -36.58 -0.42
CA LEU A 34 -3.91 -36.16 -1.57
C LEU A 34 -4.73 -36.36 -2.85
N ARG A 35 -4.82 -35.30 -3.66
CA ARG A 35 -5.49 -35.30 -4.96
C ARG A 35 -4.47 -34.94 -6.03
N ASP A 36 -4.25 -35.84 -6.98
CA ASP A 36 -3.39 -35.60 -8.14
C ASP A 36 -3.97 -34.46 -8.98
N ARG A 37 -3.12 -33.54 -9.42
CA ARG A 37 -3.48 -32.41 -10.27
C ARG A 37 -3.26 -32.67 -11.76
N GLY A 38 -2.71 -33.82 -12.12
CA GLY A 38 -2.44 -34.19 -13.51
C GLY A 38 -1.25 -33.46 -14.12
N LEU A 39 -0.41 -32.81 -13.31
CA LEU A 39 0.74 -32.03 -13.75
C LEU A 39 2.04 -32.74 -13.40
N SER A 40 2.90 -32.92 -14.40
CA SER A 40 4.26 -33.44 -14.21
C SER A 40 5.18 -32.27 -13.84
N VAL A 41 5.72 -32.26 -12.63
CA VAL A 41 6.63 -31.23 -12.13
C VAL A 41 8.06 -31.53 -12.58
N GLU A 42 8.61 -30.63 -13.39
CA GLU A 42 9.98 -30.71 -13.87
C GLU A 42 10.96 -30.02 -12.92
N ARG A 43 10.57 -28.85 -12.39
CA ARG A 43 11.37 -28.06 -11.45
C ARG A 43 10.45 -27.41 -10.42
N LEU A 44 10.91 -27.39 -9.18
CA LEU A 44 10.30 -26.63 -8.09
C LEU A 44 11.38 -25.70 -7.54
N LEU A 45 11.13 -24.39 -7.60
CA LEU A 45 12.02 -23.38 -7.06
C LEU A 45 11.34 -22.68 -5.90
N THR A 46 11.95 -22.76 -4.74
CA THR A 46 11.50 -22.12 -3.50
C THR A 46 12.61 -21.24 -2.96
N SER A 47 12.23 -20.19 -2.22
CA SER A 47 13.18 -19.34 -1.50
C SER A 47 12.75 -19.27 -0.05
N PRO A 48 13.67 -19.39 0.93
CA PRO A 48 13.33 -19.14 2.33
C PRO A 48 12.99 -17.67 2.61
N LEU A 49 13.27 -16.77 1.66
CA LEU A 49 13.03 -15.33 1.77
C LEU A 49 11.69 -14.91 1.14
N SER A 50 10.92 -15.83 0.58
CA SER A 50 9.64 -15.57 -0.08
C SER A 50 8.63 -16.64 0.29
N HIS A 51 7.36 -16.25 0.42
CA HIS A 51 6.27 -17.18 0.70
C HIS A 51 5.74 -17.84 -0.58
N GLU A 52 6.24 -17.41 -1.73
CA GLU A 52 5.88 -17.91 -3.04
C GLU A 52 6.83 -19.02 -3.51
N SER A 53 6.33 -19.87 -4.39
CA SER A 53 7.12 -20.94 -5.01
C SER A 53 6.82 -21.01 -6.50
N TRP A 54 7.85 -21.19 -7.31
CA TRP A 54 7.69 -21.36 -8.75
C TRP A 54 7.70 -22.84 -9.09
N ILE A 55 6.63 -23.30 -9.73
CA ILE A 55 6.44 -24.69 -10.13
C ILE A 55 6.48 -24.75 -11.65
N TRP A 56 7.50 -25.41 -12.15
CA TRP A 56 7.69 -25.68 -13.56
C TRP A 56 7.10 -27.05 -13.89
N THR A 57 6.15 -27.10 -14.81
CA THR A 57 5.48 -28.35 -15.20
C THR A 57 5.48 -28.55 -16.70
N ASP A 58 5.11 -29.76 -17.13
CA ASP A 58 4.85 -30.11 -18.53
C ASP A 58 3.82 -29.20 -19.22
N ALA A 59 2.83 -28.71 -18.48
CA ALA A 59 1.81 -27.79 -18.98
C ALA A 59 2.17 -26.30 -18.95
N GLY A 60 3.23 -25.89 -18.24
CA GLY A 60 3.52 -24.47 -18.08
C GLY A 60 4.27 -24.09 -16.80
N LEU A 61 4.42 -22.79 -16.59
CA LEU A 61 4.96 -22.22 -15.35
C LEU A 61 3.81 -21.78 -14.45
N TYR A 62 3.89 -22.13 -13.17
CA TYR A 62 2.93 -21.74 -12.16
C TYR A 62 3.61 -21.04 -10.99
N LEU A 63 3.00 -19.95 -10.52
CA LEU A 63 3.32 -19.33 -9.26
C LEU A 63 2.39 -19.89 -8.17
N HIS A 64 2.96 -20.49 -7.14
CA HIS A 64 2.24 -20.93 -5.96
C HIS A 64 2.31 -19.86 -4.87
N SER A 65 1.14 -19.45 -4.36
CA SER A 65 1.02 -18.53 -3.23
C SER A 65 -0.26 -18.84 -2.46
N GLN A 66 -0.18 -18.82 -1.13
CA GLN A 66 -1.34 -19.03 -0.24
C GLN A 66 -2.19 -20.27 -0.61
N GLY A 67 -1.54 -21.39 -0.97
CA GLY A 67 -2.20 -22.64 -1.36
C GLY A 67 -2.76 -22.67 -2.80
N ARG A 68 -2.74 -21.56 -3.53
CA ARG A 68 -3.27 -21.42 -4.90
C ARG A 68 -2.15 -21.51 -5.94
N LEU A 69 -2.50 -21.92 -7.15
CA LEU A 69 -1.61 -21.83 -8.32
C LEU A 69 -2.15 -20.77 -9.27
N HIS A 70 -1.24 -19.96 -9.76
CA HIS A 70 -1.47 -18.95 -10.77
C HIS A 70 -0.66 -19.38 -12.00
N ALA A 71 -1.33 -19.68 -13.11
CA ALA A 71 -0.64 -19.96 -14.36
C ALA A 71 0.00 -18.65 -14.84
N VAL A 72 1.29 -18.69 -15.18
CA VAL A 72 2.02 -17.49 -15.61
C VAL A 72 2.20 -17.53 -17.12
N ASP A 73 1.72 -16.49 -17.77
CA ASP A 73 1.68 -16.43 -19.22
C ASP A 73 3.04 -16.10 -19.85
N GLY A 74 3.15 -16.47 -21.12
CA GLY A 74 4.29 -16.11 -21.95
C GLY A 74 5.58 -16.83 -21.59
N VAL A 75 5.57 -17.89 -20.79
CA VAL A 75 6.75 -18.73 -20.54
C VAL A 75 6.76 -19.88 -21.53
N ASP A 76 7.76 -19.92 -22.41
CA ASP A 76 8.03 -21.13 -23.18
C ASP A 76 8.90 -22.06 -22.30
N VAL A 77 8.20 -22.97 -21.63
CA VAL A 77 8.79 -23.99 -20.77
C VAL A 77 9.77 -24.87 -21.54
N ALA A 78 9.42 -25.26 -22.77
CA ALA A 78 10.22 -26.15 -23.58
C ALA A 78 11.50 -25.48 -24.10
N ALA A 79 11.50 -24.16 -24.28
CA ALA A 79 12.66 -23.40 -24.73
C ALA A 79 13.64 -22.98 -23.61
N SER A 80 13.29 -23.20 -22.35
CA SER A 80 14.03 -22.66 -21.20
C SER A 80 14.88 -23.72 -20.49
N ASP A 81 16.19 -23.68 -20.70
CA ASP A 81 17.10 -24.73 -20.20
C ASP A 81 17.49 -24.54 -18.73
N ARG A 82 17.50 -23.30 -18.22
CA ARG A 82 17.98 -22.98 -16.86
C ARG A 82 17.07 -21.96 -16.18
N ALA A 83 16.99 -22.07 -14.86
CA ALA A 83 16.21 -21.14 -14.06
C ALA A 83 16.80 -20.95 -12.67
N ALA A 84 16.68 -19.74 -12.14
CA ALA A 84 17.13 -19.41 -10.79
C ALA A 84 16.22 -18.34 -10.17
N LEU A 85 16.16 -18.31 -8.83
CA LEU A 85 15.48 -17.25 -8.10
C LEU A 85 16.47 -16.13 -7.75
N GLY A 86 16.04 -14.89 -7.93
CA GLY A 86 16.71 -13.74 -7.35
C GLY A 86 16.32 -13.53 -5.88
N PRO A 87 16.99 -12.61 -5.18
CA PRO A 87 16.70 -12.30 -3.77
C PRO A 87 15.27 -11.84 -3.51
N SER A 88 14.61 -11.22 -4.49
CA SER A 88 13.22 -10.75 -4.41
C SER A 88 12.17 -11.84 -4.68
N GLY A 89 12.58 -13.11 -4.82
CA GLY A 89 11.68 -14.21 -5.22
C GLY A 89 11.30 -14.20 -6.71
N ALA A 90 11.85 -13.29 -7.51
CA ALA A 90 11.66 -13.28 -8.97
C ALA A 90 12.39 -14.47 -9.62
N LEU A 91 11.74 -15.12 -10.57
CA LEU A 91 12.30 -16.18 -11.39
C LEU A 91 13.03 -15.59 -12.59
N PHE A 92 14.26 -16.02 -12.83
CA PHE A 92 15.01 -15.74 -14.04
C PHE A 92 15.10 -17.03 -14.86
N ALA A 93 14.41 -17.07 -15.99
CA ALA A 93 14.47 -18.17 -16.95
C ALA A 93 15.45 -17.82 -18.07
N VAL A 94 16.31 -18.77 -18.43
CA VAL A 94 17.27 -18.62 -19.52
C VAL A 94 16.86 -19.54 -20.67
N SER A 95 16.73 -18.96 -21.86
CA SER A 95 16.47 -19.65 -23.11
C SER A 95 17.46 -19.20 -24.20
N ALA A 96 17.38 -19.80 -25.38
CA ALA A 96 18.14 -19.35 -26.55
C ALA A 96 17.82 -17.89 -26.95
N ALA A 97 16.63 -17.38 -26.60
CA ALA A 97 16.22 -15.99 -26.86
C ALA A 97 16.76 -15.00 -25.81
N GLY A 98 17.42 -15.48 -24.75
CA GLY A 98 18.02 -14.66 -23.70
C GLY A 98 17.49 -14.98 -22.30
N VAL A 99 17.61 -14.00 -21.39
CA VAL A 99 17.16 -14.12 -20.00
C VAL A 99 15.85 -13.36 -19.84
N ARG A 100 14.83 -14.01 -19.28
CA ARG A 100 13.55 -13.40 -18.92
C ARG A 100 13.34 -13.44 -17.42
N ARG A 101 12.82 -12.34 -16.88
CA ARG A 101 12.44 -12.20 -15.47
C ARG A 101 10.92 -12.34 -15.34
N PHE A 102 10.48 -13.15 -14.39
CA PHE A 102 9.09 -13.29 -13.96
C PHE A 102 9.02 -12.91 -12.48
N ALA A 103 8.38 -11.78 -12.20
CA ALA A 103 8.18 -11.32 -10.82
C ALA A 103 6.85 -11.89 -10.28
N PRO A 104 6.75 -12.22 -8.98
CA PRO A 104 5.49 -12.66 -8.40
C PRO A 104 4.37 -11.62 -8.47
N ARG A 105 4.73 -10.33 -8.57
CA ARG A 105 3.85 -9.16 -8.62
C ARG A 105 4.39 -8.17 -9.65
N ARG A 106 3.52 -7.34 -10.21
CA ARG A 106 3.92 -6.16 -11.00
C ARG A 106 4.41 -5.05 -10.09
N ASP A 107 5.25 -4.17 -10.63
CA ASP A 107 5.66 -2.94 -9.93
C ASP A 107 4.51 -1.94 -10.00
N VAL A 108 3.91 -1.62 -8.85
CA VAL A 108 2.82 -0.64 -8.70
C VAL A 108 3.23 0.33 -7.62
N ARG A 109 3.01 1.63 -7.84
CA ARG A 109 3.27 2.68 -6.86
C ARG A 109 2.03 3.52 -6.66
N VAL A 110 1.74 3.83 -5.41
CA VAL A 110 0.63 4.74 -5.05
C VAL A 110 1.22 6.05 -4.55
N GLU A 111 0.91 7.15 -5.23
CA GLU A 111 1.22 8.51 -4.81
C GLU A 111 -0.01 9.14 -4.15
N GLY A 112 0.20 10.02 -3.17
CA GLY A 112 -0.88 10.64 -2.41
C GLY A 112 -0.48 10.87 -0.96
N PRO A 113 -1.47 11.08 -0.07
CA PRO A 113 -1.23 11.18 1.36
C PRO A 113 -0.43 9.98 1.90
N ALA A 114 0.49 10.25 2.81
CA ALA A 114 1.26 9.22 3.48
C ALA A 114 0.39 8.39 4.43
N ASP A 115 0.91 7.23 4.84
CA ASP A 115 0.29 6.45 5.91
C ASP A 115 0.25 7.24 7.22
N ALA A 116 -0.82 7.05 8.00
CA ALA A 116 -1.14 7.80 9.22
C ALA A 116 -1.24 9.33 9.01
N SER A 117 -1.66 9.77 7.82
CA SER A 117 -1.90 11.20 7.54
C SER A 117 -3.24 11.69 8.10
N LEU A 118 -3.37 13.00 8.25
CA LEU A 118 -4.63 13.67 8.59
C LEU A 118 -5.22 14.31 7.33
N LEU A 119 -6.44 13.93 6.95
CA LEU A 119 -7.16 14.42 5.79
C LEU A 119 -8.24 15.41 6.20
N VAL A 120 -8.14 16.62 5.68
CA VAL A 120 -9.03 17.76 5.99
C VAL A 120 -9.74 18.29 4.75
N THR A 121 -9.19 17.98 3.58
CA THR A 121 -9.71 18.31 2.25
C THR A 121 -9.68 17.05 1.39
N PRO A 122 -10.47 16.98 0.30
CA PRO A 122 -10.43 15.86 -0.61
C PRO A 122 -9.01 15.58 -1.12
N ARG A 123 -8.59 14.31 -1.14
CA ARG A 123 -7.27 13.89 -1.60
C ARG A 123 -7.37 12.74 -2.59
N ASP A 124 -6.55 12.84 -3.63
CA ASP A 124 -6.36 11.78 -4.60
C ASP A 124 -5.21 10.85 -4.18
N PHE A 125 -5.43 9.55 -4.39
CA PHE A 125 -4.41 8.52 -4.39
C PHE A 125 -4.21 8.05 -5.84
N VAL A 126 -3.11 8.48 -6.46
CA VAL A 126 -2.78 8.20 -7.85
C VAL A 126 -2.03 6.89 -7.94
N ILE A 127 -2.51 5.97 -8.78
CA ILE A 127 -1.96 4.63 -8.93
C ILE A 127 -1.12 4.61 -10.21
N LEU A 128 0.19 4.56 -10.02
CA LEU A 128 1.18 4.42 -11.09
C LEU A 128 1.41 2.94 -11.35
N ALA A 129 0.85 2.46 -12.45
CA ALA A 129 0.89 1.08 -12.90
C ALA A 129 1.05 1.05 -14.42
N GLU A 130 1.87 0.12 -14.93
CA GLU A 130 2.02 -0.10 -16.37
C GLU A 130 0.99 -1.11 -16.89
N GLY A 131 0.58 -0.96 -18.15
CA GLY A 131 -0.37 -1.88 -18.79
C GLY A 131 -1.82 -1.54 -18.45
N SER A 132 -2.65 -2.58 -18.29
CA SER A 132 -4.09 -2.45 -18.08
C SER A 132 -4.51 -3.18 -16.81
N PRO A 133 -4.20 -2.63 -15.62
CA PRO A 133 -4.60 -3.24 -14.36
C PRO A 133 -6.11 -3.14 -14.14
N GLU A 134 -6.64 -4.11 -13.41
CA GLU A 134 -7.91 -3.98 -12.69
C GLU A 134 -7.60 -3.46 -11.27
N VAL A 135 -8.38 -2.49 -10.80
CA VAL A 135 -8.20 -1.89 -9.47
C VAL A 135 -9.50 -1.98 -8.69
N GLU A 136 -9.39 -2.49 -7.47
CA GLU A 136 -10.43 -2.40 -6.45
C GLU A 136 -9.94 -1.50 -5.32
N ALA A 137 -10.82 -0.65 -4.82
CA ALA A 137 -10.51 0.28 -3.75
C ALA A 137 -11.67 0.37 -2.76
N SER A 138 -11.34 0.51 -1.48
CA SER A 138 -12.35 0.71 -0.44
C SER A 138 -11.80 1.47 0.75
N VAL A 139 -12.67 2.21 1.45
CA VAL A 139 -12.38 2.77 2.78
C VAL A 139 -13.19 2.00 3.81
N ASP A 140 -12.53 1.35 4.76
CA ASP A 140 -13.14 0.46 5.75
C ASP A 140 -14.12 -0.56 5.15
N GLY A 141 -13.76 -1.09 3.97
CA GLY A 141 -14.55 -2.04 3.21
C GLY A 141 -15.72 -1.43 2.41
N GLN A 142 -15.98 -0.12 2.51
CA GLN A 142 -16.92 0.56 1.62
C GLN A 142 -16.24 0.85 0.27
N PRO A 143 -16.76 0.33 -0.86
CA PRO A 143 -16.13 0.52 -2.17
C PRO A 143 -16.03 1.99 -2.57
N LEU A 144 -14.88 2.36 -3.16
CA LEU A 144 -14.68 3.65 -3.80
C LEU A 144 -14.74 3.51 -5.32
N GLU A 145 -15.19 4.58 -5.99
CA GLU A 145 -15.09 4.67 -7.44
C GLU A 145 -13.61 4.82 -7.85
N VAL A 146 -13.19 3.98 -8.80
CA VAL A 146 -11.88 4.09 -9.44
C VAL A 146 -12.03 4.91 -10.71
N LEU A 147 -11.37 6.06 -10.74
CA LEU A 147 -11.32 6.91 -11.92
C LEU A 147 -10.18 6.46 -12.82
N THR A 148 -10.46 6.35 -14.12
CA THR A 148 -9.46 6.07 -15.15
C THR A 148 -9.00 7.40 -15.78
N ASP A 149 -7.74 7.46 -16.22
CA ASP A 149 -7.13 8.62 -16.91
C ASP A 149 -7.11 9.96 -16.14
N PRO A 150 -6.20 10.13 -15.16
CA PRO A 150 -5.29 9.12 -14.61
C PRO A 150 -5.98 8.15 -13.67
N LEU A 151 -5.42 6.94 -13.56
CA LEU A 151 -5.85 5.90 -12.62
C LEU A 151 -5.69 6.39 -11.18
N ARG A 152 -6.82 6.63 -10.50
CA ARG A 152 -6.82 7.17 -9.14
C ARG A 152 -8.11 6.86 -8.39
N VAL A 153 -8.04 7.03 -7.07
CA VAL A 153 -9.23 7.10 -6.20
C VAL A 153 -9.20 8.39 -5.41
N SER A 154 -10.37 8.97 -5.17
CA SER A 154 -10.51 10.19 -4.37
C SER A 154 -11.16 9.84 -3.04
N VAL A 155 -10.56 10.30 -1.95
CA VAL A 155 -11.14 10.23 -0.61
C VAL A 155 -11.63 11.62 -0.23
N ASN A 156 -12.93 11.73 0.09
CA ASN A 156 -13.54 12.99 0.52
C ASN A 156 -13.84 12.97 2.04
N PRO A 157 -13.06 13.70 2.86
CA PRO A 157 -13.29 13.81 4.30
C PRO A 157 -14.73 14.18 4.69
N GLY A 158 -15.39 15.05 3.91
CA GLY A 158 -16.75 15.51 4.21
C GLY A 158 -17.83 14.43 4.08
N GLU A 159 -17.54 13.33 3.37
CA GLU A 159 -18.45 12.18 3.23
C GLU A 159 -18.22 11.11 4.31
N LEU A 160 -17.04 11.10 4.92
CA LEU A 160 -16.66 10.12 5.93
C LEU A 160 -17.01 10.57 7.34
N GLY A 161 -16.84 11.87 7.64
CA GLY A 161 -16.93 12.41 8.99
C GLY A 161 -15.66 12.17 9.81
N ASP A 162 -15.62 12.71 11.03
CA ASP A 162 -14.43 12.65 11.89
C ASP A 162 -14.16 11.23 12.37
N GLY A 163 -12.92 10.77 12.27
CA GLY A 163 -12.55 9.41 12.68
C GLY A 163 -11.27 8.88 12.04
N SER A 164 -10.95 7.62 12.33
CA SER A 164 -9.81 6.91 11.75
C SER A 164 -10.30 5.90 10.73
N TYR A 165 -9.64 5.85 9.58
CA TYR A 165 -10.06 5.06 8.43
C TYR A 165 -8.87 4.34 7.80
N VAL A 166 -9.16 3.29 7.05
CA VAL A 166 -8.19 2.52 6.27
C VAL A 166 -8.63 2.49 4.81
N LEU A 167 -7.79 3.02 3.92
CA LEU A 167 -7.87 2.79 2.48
C LEU A 167 -7.18 1.47 2.16
N ASP A 168 -7.93 0.53 1.61
CA ASP A 168 -7.43 -0.70 1.01
C ASP A 168 -7.47 -0.56 -0.52
N LEU A 169 -6.34 -0.81 -1.18
CA LEU A 169 -6.20 -0.85 -2.63
C LEU A 169 -5.72 -2.24 -3.05
N ARG A 170 -6.36 -2.82 -4.06
CA ARG A 170 -5.95 -4.08 -4.69
C ARG A 170 -5.81 -3.85 -6.18
N VAL A 171 -4.62 -4.11 -6.72
CA VAL A 171 -4.30 -3.97 -8.14
C VAL A 171 -3.97 -5.34 -8.71
N SER A 172 -4.77 -5.81 -9.67
CA SER A 172 -4.63 -7.13 -10.31
C SER A 172 -4.41 -7.03 -11.82
N TYR A 173 -3.84 -8.10 -12.37
CA TYR A 173 -3.58 -8.26 -13.80
C TYR A 173 -4.07 -9.63 -14.24
N ASP A 174 -4.38 -9.76 -15.53
CA ASP A 174 -4.80 -11.00 -16.18
C ASP A 174 -3.64 -11.90 -16.61
N ASP A 175 -2.40 -11.56 -16.24
CA ASP A 175 -1.17 -12.24 -16.66
C ASP A 175 -0.66 -13.34 -15.70
N GLY A 176 -1.45 -13.63 -14.67
CA GLY A 176 -1.12 -14.62 -13.65
C GLY A 176 -0.20 -14.14 -12.54
N THR A 177 0.21 -12.87 -12.52
CA THR A 177 0.88 -12.29 -11.35
C THR A 177 -0.08 -12.18 -10.17
N LEU A 178 0.48 -12.18 -8.95
CA LEU A 178 -0.29 -11.91 -7.74
C LEU A 178 -0.71 -10.45 -7.70
N PRO A 179 -1.87 -10.13 -7.10
CA PRO A 179 -2.27 -8.76 -6.89
C PRO A 179 -1.27 -8.03 -6.00
N VAL A 180 -1.13 -6.72 -6.26
CA VAL A 180 -0.47 -5.79 -5.36
C VAL A 180 -1.54 -5.24 -4.42
N GLU A 181 -1.32 -5.40 -3.12
CA GLU A 181 -2.22 -4.89 -2.08
C GLU A 181 -1.50 -3.75 -1.34
N GLU A 182 -2.10 -2.58 -1.31
CA GLU A 182 -1.60 -1.40 -0.60
C GLU A 182 -2.63 -0.98 0.44
N ARG A 183 -2.15 -0.64 1.64
CA ARG A 183 -2.98 -0.16 2.74
C ARG A 183 -2.46 1.18 3.23
N ARG A 184 -3.35 2.14 3.42
CA ARG A 184 -3.06 3.46 4.00
C ARG A 184 -4.06 3.75 5.10
N SER A 185 -3.57 3.90 6.33
CA SER A 185 -4.33 4.47 7.43
C SER A 185 -4.33 5.99 7.31
N PHE A 186 -5.44 6.62 7.68
CA PHE A 186 -5.55 8.06 7.80
C PHE A 186 -6.60 8.44 8.84
N GLU A 187 -6.54 9.67 9.31
CA GLU A 187 -7.56 10.29 10.13
C GLU A 187 -8.28 11.36 9.33
N VAL A 188 -9.55 11.59 9.64
CA VAL A 188 -10.35 12.67 9.11
C VAL A 188 -10.72 13.62 10.25
N VAL A 189 -10.52 14.92 10.00
CA VAL A 189 -11.03 15.99 10.85
C VAL A 189 -11.70 17.05 9.97
N THR A 190 -12.98 17.27 10.21
CA THR A 190 -13.88 18.18 9.49
C THR A 190 -14.43 19.27 10.38
N ASN A 191 -14.40 19.10 11.71
CA ASN A 191 -14.97 20.05 12.68
C ASN A 191 -13.92 20.61 13.65
N ALA A 192 -12.71 20.89 13.19
CA ALA A 192 -11.69 21.47 14.07
C ALA A 192 -12.10 22.85 14.60
N THR A 193 -11.85 23.11 15.88
CA THR A 193 -12.22 24.34 16.59
C THR A 193 -11.01 25.13 17.05
N TRP A 194 -11.22 26.42 17.36
CA TRP A 194 -10.15 27.23 17.93
C TRP A 194 -9.73 26.67 19.28
N SER A 195 -10.67 26.49 20.20
CA SER A 195 -10.39 26.16 21.59
C SER A 195 -9.78 24.77 21.78
N GLU A 196 -10.22 23.78 21.00
CA GLU A 196 -9.75 22.39 21.15
C GLU A 196 -8.51 22.09 20.31
N ASP A 197 -8.41 22.63 19.09
CA ASP A 197 -7.37 22.22 18.14
C ASP A 197 -6.29 23.28 17.91
N VAL A 198 -6.65 24.55 17.70
CA VAL A 198 -5.68 25.59 17.30
C VAL A 198 -5.04 26.29 18.49
N GLN A 199 -5.81 26.58 19.53
CA GLN A 199 -5.36 27.28 20.72
C GLN A 199 -4.24 26.52 21.45
N PRO A 200 -4.28 25.18 21.61
CA PRO A 200 -3.16 24.43 22.17
C PRO A 200 -1.87 24.56 21.36
N LEU A 201 -1.96 24.63 20.02
CA LEU A 201 -0.79 24.85 19.15
C LEU A 201 -0.23 26.25 19.36
N TYR A 202 -1.10 27.26 19.42
CA TYR A 202 -0.69 28.62 19.76
C TYR A 202 0.04 28.66 21.11
N GLN A 203 -0.53 28.06 22.16
CA GLN A 203 0.05 28.06 23.51
C GLN A 203 1.39 27.31 23.55
N GLY A 204 1.49 26.16 22.87
CA GLY A 204 2.69 25.32 22.89
C GLY A 204 3.86 25.89 22.09
N TYR A 205 3.59 26.55 20.96
CA TYR A 205 4.63 26.90 19.98
C TYR A 205 4.75 28.39 19.69
N CYS A 206 3.65 29.14 19.69
CA CYS A 206 3.60 30.51 19.16
C CYS A 206 3.59 31.59 20.25
N ALA A 207 2.98 31.31 21.41
CA ALA A 207 2.66 32.29 22.44
C ALA A 207 3.88 33.01 23.03
N SER A 208 5.04 32.35 23.10
CA SER A 208 6.25 32.97 23.65
C SER A 208 6.74 34.16 22.82
N CYS A 209 6.44 34.18 21.52
CA CYS A 209 6.83 35.25 20.61
C CYS A 209 5.65 36.15 20.24
N HIS A 210 4.48 35.56 20.03
CA HIS A 210 3.30 36.24 19.48
C HIS A 210 2.18 36.51 20.51
N GLY A 211 2.39 36.14 21.77
CA GLY A 211 1.47 36.42 22.89
C GLY A 211 1.73 37.78 23.57
N PRO A 212 0.90 38.23 24.55
CA PRO A 212 0.86 39.61 25.09
C PRO A 212 2.20 40.26 25.37
N GLU A 213 3.10 39.51 25.99
CA GLU A 213 4.43 39.98 26.39
C GLU A 213 5.54 39.54 25.43
N GLY A 214 5.18 38.96 24.28
CA GLY A 214 6.09 38.42 23.29
C GLY A 214 6.77 39.50 22.45
N PRO A 215 8.02 39.28 22.00
CA PRO A 215 8.80 40.26 21.24
C PRO A 215 8.33 40.48 19.79
N ALA A 216 7.42 39.67 19.25
CA ALA A 216 6.98 39.82 17.87
C ALA A 216 5.89 40.91 17.72
N ASN A 217 5.99 41.71 16.66
CA ASN A 217 4.97 42.72 16.34
C ASN A 217 3.63 42.10 15.91
N THR A 218 3.68 40.90 15.32
CA THR A 218 2.47 40.17 14.91
C THR A 218 1.87 39.45 16.10
N ARG A 219 0.62 39.76 16.41
CA ARG A 219 -0.17 39.15 17.49
C ARG A 219 -0.84 37.87 17.01
N LEU A 220 -0.90 36.83 17.84
CA LEU A 220 -1.56 35.55 17.52
C LEU A 220 -2.39 35.00 18.71
N ASP A 221 -2.65 35.82 19.70
CA ASP A 221 -3.28 35.43 20.98
C ASP A 221 -4.81 35.36 20.97
N ALA A 222 -5.44 35.56 19.83
CA ALA A 222 -6.89 35.50 19.65
C ALA A 222 -7.24 34.86 18.30
N PRO A 223 -8.42 34.20 18.17
CA PRO A 223 -8.84 33.60 16.90
C PRO A 223 -8.86 34.61 15.75
N SER A 224 -9.35 35.84 15.99
CA SER A 224 -9.40 36.90 14.97
C SER A 224 -8.00 37.24 14.43
N HIS A 225 -6.97 37.24 15.27
CA HIS A 225 -5.59 37.47 14.83
C HIS A 225 -5.10 36.41 13.85
N TRP A 226 -5.54 35.15 14.02
CA TRP A 226 -5.19 34.08 13.09
C TRP A 226 -5.97 34.19 11.78
N GLN A 227 -7.27 34.53 11.86
CA GLN A 227 -8.12 34.68 10.68
C GLN A 227 -7.59 35.78 9.74
N ASP A 228 -7.17 36.92 10.30
CA ASP A 228 -6.71 38.08 9.53
C ASP A 228 -5.46 37.79 8.66
N ILE A 229 -4.59 36.89 9.12
CA ILE A 229 -3.31 36.57 8.46
C ILE A 229 -3.12 35.07 8.24
N TYR A 230 -4.24 34.34 8.11
CA TYR A 230 -4.26 32.88 8.06
C TYR A 230 -3.26 32.31 7.04
N GLU A 231 -3.28 32.82 5.80
CA GLU A 231 -2.41 32.33 4.73
C GLU A 231 -0.92 32.50 5.05
N LEU A 232 -0.57 33.59 5.72
CA LEU A 232 0.80 33.86 6.15
C LEU A 232 1.23 32.89 7.26
N ILE A 233 0.33 32.60 8.21
CA ILE A 233 0.59 31.61 9.26
C ILE A 233 0.81 30.25 8.63
N LEU A 234 -0.16 29.79 7.81
CA LEU A 234 -0.10 28.48 7.16
C LEU A 234 1.17 28.32 6.33
N THR A 235 1.52 29.31 5.50
CA THR A 235 2.75 29.29 4.70
C THR A 235 3.99 29.15 5.58
N ASN A 236 4.10 29.93 6.66
CA ASN A 236 5.29 29.89 7.51
C ASN A 236 5.44 28.57 8.28
N VAL A 237 4.34 27.96 8.73
CA VAL A 237 4.40 26.67 9.45
C VAL A 237 4.63 25.50 8.49
N VAL A 238 4.02 25.53 7.29
CA VAL A 238 4.24 24.51 6.24
C VAL A 238 5.69 24.51 5.77
N GLU A 239 6.27 25.69 5.54
CA GLU A 239 7.66 25.81 5.12
C GLU A 239 8.68 25.65 6.26
N GLY A 240 8.21 25.42 7.49
CA GLY A 240 9.07 25.24 8.67
C GLY A 240 9.85 26.50 9.07
N ARG A 241 9.43 27.68 8.61
CA ARG A 241 10.04 28.98 9.01
C ARG A 241 9.64 29.37 10.43
N MET A 242 8.50 28.86 10.89
CA MET A 242 8.00 29.01 12.25
C MET A 242 7.60 27.63 12.80
N PRO A 243 7.76 27.40 14.12
CA PRO A 243 8.29 28.32 15.14
C PRO A 243 9.82 28.46 15.11
N LEU A 244 10.33 29.66 15.43
CA LEU A 244 11.77 29.88 15.56
C LEU A 244 12.33 29.22 16.83
N GLY A 245 13.49 28.56 16.70
CA GLY A 245 14.20 27.95 17.83
C GLY A 245 13.51 26.70 18.43
N ARG A 246 12.48 26.18 17.75
CA ARG A 246 11.77 24.95 18.10
C ARG A 246 11.67 24.05 16.86
N PRO A 247 11.40 22.74 17.02
CA PRO A 247 11.05 21.90 15.89
C PRO A 247 9.86 22.47 15.10
N PRO A 248 9.82 22.31 13.77
CA PRO A 248 8.63 22.60 12.97
C PRO A 248 7.41 21.84 13.51
N LEU A 249 6.21 22.40 13.31
CA LEU A 249 4.98 21.67 13.55
C LEU A 249 4.97 20.39 12.72
N SER A 250 4.44 19.32 13.29
CA SER A 250 4.16 18.09 12.59
C SER A 250 3.09 18.32 11.50
N GLN A 251 3.04 17.43 10.51
CA GLN A 251 2.02 17.48 9.45
C GLN A 251 0.60 17.45 10.02
N ARG A 252 0.38 16.70 11.11
CA ARG A 252 -0.90 16.65 11.82
C ARG A 252 -1.26 18.03 12.39
N GLU A 253 -0.35 18.67 13.11
CA GLU A 253 -0.60 19.98 13.73
C GLU A 253 -0.88 21.06 12.66
N VAL A 254 -0.15 21.02 11.53
CA VAL A 254 -0.43 21.90 10.38
C VAL A 254 -1.82 21.61 9.80
N ALA A 255 -2.19 20.34 9.63
CA ALA A 255 -3.49 19.97 9.10
C ALA A 255 -4.65 20.40 10.02
N LEU A 256 -4.49 20.43 11.35
CA LEU A 256 -5.51 20.99 12.26
C LEU A 256 -5.76 22.49 12.02
N ILE A 257 -4.72 23.26 11.73
CA ILE A 257 -4.85 24.68 11.34
C ILE A 257 -5.61 24.80 10.01
N GLU A 258 -5.39 23.89 9.08
CA GLU A 258 -6.17 23.79 7.82
C GLU A 258 -7.62 23.39 8.05
N ALA A 259 -7.88 22.37 8.87
CA ALA A 259 -9.21 21.93 9.23
C ALA A 259 -10.04 23.05 9.84
N TRP A 260 -9.46 23.84 10.76
CA TRP A 260 -10.17 24.94 11.41
C TRP A 260 -10.63 26.00 10.40
N ARG A 261 -9.78 26.29 9.40
CA ARG A 261 -10.11 27.20 8.30
C ARG A 261 -11.21 26.65 7.40
N VAL A 262 -11.12 25.37 7.03
CA VAL A 262 -12.12 24.69 6.21
C VAL A 262 -13.47 24.63 6.91
N ALA A 263 -13.49 24.43 8.23
CA ALA A 263 -14.68 24.44 9.07
C ALA A 263 -15.31 25.84 9.25
N GLY A 264 -14.66 26.90 8.72
CA GLY A 264 -15.17 28.27 8.82
C GLY A 264 -14.83 28.98 10.13
N TYR A 265 -13.72 28.61 10.75
CA TYR A 265 -13.20 29.17 12.00
C TYR A 265 -14.13 29.08 13.22
N PRO A 266 -14.69 27.90 13.54
CA PRO A 266 -15.52 27.75 14.75
C PRO A 266 -14.69 27.92 16.03
N GLU A 267 -15.32 28.40 17.10
CA GLU A 267 -14.71 28.59 18.42
C GLU A 267 -14.50 27.26 19.16
#